data_AF-A0A4U9UWV6-F1
#
_entry.id   AF-A0A4U9UWV6-F1
#
_cell.length_a   1.000
_cell.length_b   1.000
_cell.length_c   1.000
_cell.angle_alpha   90.00
_cell.angle_beta   90.00
_cell.angle_gamma   90.00
#
_symmetry.space_group_name_H-M   'P 1'
#
loop_
_entity.id
_entity.type
_entity.pdbx_description
1 polymer ?
#
loop_
_entity_poly.entity_id
_entity_poly.type
_entity_poly.pdbx_seq_one_letter_code
_entity_poly.pdbx_strand_id
1 'polypeptide(L)'
;MCPTACPLAIPPTKRGFRASSEVFERYVKNRIIAESISLPEIPSEVLNRYPDVVEAIAKLEAEGFPILSYDASLGGNYPVICVVLFNPANGTCFASFGAHPDFGVALERTVTELLQGRA
;
A
#
# COMPACT_ATOMS: atom_id res chain seq x y z
N MET A 1 -38.31 30.01 6.53
CA MET A 1 -36.88 30.07 6.16
C MET A 1 -36.15 29.04 7.00
N CYS A 2 -35.74 27.92 6.40
CA CYS A 2 -34.87 26.95 7.05
C CYS A 2 -33.42 27.44 7.00
N PRO A 3 -32.64 27.29 8.08
CA PRO A 3 -31.22 27.04 7.98
C PRO A 3 -30.95 25.59 8.39
N THR A 4 -30.50 24.82 7.41
CA THR A 4 -30.00 23.46 7.51
C THR A 4 -28.72 23.45 8.36
N ALA A 5 -28.75 22.84 9.54
CA ALA A 5 -27.56 22.41 10.26
C ALA A 5 -27.69 20.91 10.54
N CYS A 6 -27.03 20.13 9.69
CA CYS A 6 -27.04 18.68 9.67
C CYS A 6 -26.42 18.10 10.97
N PRO A 7 -27.02 17.10 11.63
CA PRO A 7 -26.50 16.52 12.86
C PRO A 7 -25.69 15.26 12.54
N LEU A 8 -24.35 15.35 12.54
CA LEU A 8 -23.51 14.15 12.68
C LEU A 8 -22.32 14.47 13.61
N ALA A 9 -22.60 14.40 14.90
CA ALA A 9 -21.57 14.15 15.90
C ALA A 9 -21.02 12.74 15.68
N ILE A 10 -19.87 12.64 15.02
CA ILE A 10 -19.13 11.39 14.85
C ILE A 10 -18.17 11.29 16.04
N PRO A 11 -18.16 10.20 16.83
CA PRO A 11 -17.29 10.07 17.99
C PRO A 11 -15.80 10.03 17.58
N PRO A 12 -14.88 10.59 18.39
CA PRO A 12 -13.48 10.73 18.04
C PRO A 12 -12.69 9.48 18.43
N THR A 13 -12.81 8.37 17.70
CA THR A 13 -11.97 7.18 18.04
C THR A 13 -11.35 6.39 16.89
N LYS A 14 -11.62 6.66 15.60
CA LYS A 14 -10.93 5.95 14.50
C LYS A 14 -10.60 6.76 13.23
N ARG A 15 -10.69 8.10 13.25
CA ARG A 15 -10.43 8.93 12.05
C ARG A 15 -9.07 9.64 12.00
N GLY A 16 -8.36 9.78 13.12
CA GLY A 16 -7.00 10.34 13.10
C GLY A 16 -6.03 9.45 12.34
N PHE A 17 -6.09 8.13 12.61
CA PHE A 17 -5.15 7.16 12.03
C PHE A 17 -5.28 7.01 10.51
N ARG A 18 -6.51 6.98 9.98
CA ARG A 18 -6.75 6.86 8.52
C ARG A 18 -6.35 8.13 7.75
N ALA A 19 -6.52 9.30 8.35
CA ALA A 19 -6.03 10.56 7.79
C ALA A 19 -4.50 10.65 7.82
N SER A 20 -3.85 10.00 8.79
CA SER A 20 -2.38 9.91 8.84
C SER A 20 -1.81 8.96 7.79
N SER A 21 -2.44 7.80 7.53
CA SER A 21 -1.96 6.83 6.52
C SER A 21 -1.83 7.45 5.12
N GLU A 22 -2.85 8.16 4.64
CA GLU A 22 -2.82 8.79 3.29
C GLU A 22 -1.78 9.92 3.21
N VAL A 23 -1.59 10.67 4.31
CA VAL A 23 -0.56 11.71 4.40
C VAL A 23 0.85 11.08 4.37
N PHE A 24 1.06 9.96 5.06
CA PHE A 24 2.31 9.24 5.02
C PHE A 24 2.59 8.66 3.64
N GLU A 25 1.61 8.05 2.98
CA GLU A 25 1.76 7.53 1.61
C GLU A 25 2.20 8.62 0.64
N ARG A 26 1.53 9.78 0.64
CA ARG A 26 1.92 10.92 -0.21
C ARG A 26 3.30 11.47 0.14
N TYR A 27 3.60 11.60 1.43
CA TYR A 27 4.89 12.11 1.88
C TYR A 27 6.03 11.18 1.46
N VAL A 28 5.91 9.89 1.78
CA VAL A 28 6.89 8.85 1.45
C VAL A 28 7.06 8.72 -0.05
N LYS A 29 5.96 8.67 -0.82
CA LYS A 29 5.99 8.63 -2.28
C LYS A 29 6.72 9.84 -2.87
N ASN A 30 6.36 11.05 -2.46
CA ASN A 30 7.01 12.27 -2.95
C ASN A 30 8.50 12.27 -2.63
N ARG A 31 8.87 11.79 -1.44
CA ARG A 31 10.26 11.72 -0.99
C ARG A 31 11.06 10.70 -1.81
N ILE A 32 10.52 9.50 -2.01
CA ILE A 32 11.16 8.46 -2.84
C ILE A 32 11.40 8.95 -4.27
N ILE A 33 10.41 9.62 -4.87
CA ILE A 33 10.52 10.15 -6.24
C ILE A 33 11.51 11.32 -6.29
N ALA A 34 11.45 12.25 -5.34
CA ALA A 34 12.32 13.43 -5.33
C ALA A 34 13.79 13.07 -5.05
N GLU A 35 14.03 12.12 -4.16
CA GLU A 35 15.38 11.70 -3.74
C GLU A 35 15.89 10.47 -4.52
N SER A 36 15.09 9.91 -5.43
CA SER A 36 15.42 8.67 -6.18
C SER A 36 15.88 7.53 -5.27
N ILE A 37 15.18 7.34 -4.14
CA ILE A 37 15.56 6.37 -3.12
C ILE A 37 15.29 4.95 -3.63
N SER A 38 16.34 4.12 -3.65
CA SER A 38 16.18 2.68 -3.82
C SER A 38 15.67 2.06 -2.52
N LEU A 39 14.46 1.54 -2.55
CA LEU A 39 13.86 0.86 -1.41
C LEU A 39 14.42 -0.56 -1.29
N PRO A 40 14.64 -1.06 -0.05
CA PRO A 40 14.99 -2.46 0.15
C PRO A 40 13.79 -3.36 -0.20
N GLU A 41 14.06 -4.44 -0.93
CA GLU A 41 13.08 -5.48 -1.21
C GLU A 41 12.74 -6.27 0.05
N ILE A 42 11.47 -6.62 0.20
CA ILE A 42 11.01 -7.46 1.29
C ILE A 42 11.39 -8.90 0.94
N PRO A 43 12.24 -9.57 1.74
CA PRO A 43 12.63 -10.94 1.45
C PRO A 43 11.44 -11.88 1.52
N SER A 44 11.43 -12.89 0.66
CA SER A 44 10.36 -13.89 0.55
C SER A 44 10.14 -14.67 1.85
N GLU A 45 11.16 -14.82 2.71
CA GLU A 45 10.98 -15.38 4.07
C GLU A 45 10.01 -14.58 4.95
N VAL A 46 9.94 -13.26 4.76
CA VAL A 46 8.98 -12.39 5.45
C VAL A 46 7.60 -12.52 4.82
N LEU A 47 7.54 -12.57 3.48
CA LEU A 47 6.28 -12.78 2.75
C LEU A 47 5.64 -14.14 3.10
N ASN A 48 6.44 -15.19 3.26
CA ASN A 48 6.01 -16.54 3.63
C ASN A 48 5.35 -16.62 5.02
N ARG A 49 5.45 -15.58 5.85
CA ARG A 49 4.68 -15.47 7.10
C ARG A 49 3.20 -15.16 6.86
N TYR A 50 2.85 -14.71 5.66
CA TYR A 50 1.52 -14.27 5.24
C TYR A 50 1.05 -15.10 4.03
N PRO A 51 0.55 -16.33 4.25
CA PRO A 51 0.21 -17.25 3.17
C PRO A 51 -0.86 -16.69 2.22
N ASP A 52 -1.83 -15.92 2.74
CA ASP A 52 -2.88 -15.29 1.93
C ASP A 52 -2.32 -14.31 0.90
N VAL A 53 -1.29 -13.55 1.29
CA VAL A 53 -0.61 -12.61 0.39
C VAL A 53 0.23 -13.35 -0.64
N VAL A 54 0.94 -14.39 -0.22
CA VAL A 54 1.74 -15.22 -1.14
C VAL A 54 0.85 -15.87 -2.19
N GLU A 55 -0.34 -16.35 -1.81
CA GLU A 55 -1.30 -16.90 -2.76
C GLU A 55 -1.81 -15.83 -3.75
N ALA A 56 -2.10 -14.62 -3.26
CA ALA A 56 -2.51 -13.52 -4.12
C ALA A 56 -1.41 -13.09 -5.11
N ILE A 57 -0.16 -13.02 -4.65
CA ILE A 57 1.01 -12.76 -5.50
C ILE A 57 1.17 -13.86 -6.54
N ALA A 58 1.13 -15.12 -6.13
CA ALA A 58 1.29 -16.27 -7.03
C ALA A 58 0.21 -16.30 -8.12
N LYS A 59 -1.03 -15.93 -7.80
CA LYS A 59 -2.12 -15.78 -8.80
C LYS A 59 -1.78 -14.72 -9.83
N LEU A 60 -1.29 -13.56 -9.39
CA LEU A 60 -0.92 -12.45 -10.28
C LEU A 60 0.32 -12.77 -11.13
N GLU A 61 1.31 -13.44 -10.55
CA GLU A 61 2.47 -13.93 -11.31
C GLU A 61 2.07 -14.98 -12.35
N ALA A 62 1.12 -15.87 -12.03
CA ALA A 62 0.57 -16.85 -12.97
C ALA A 62 -0.22 -16.19 -14.12
N GLU A 63 -0.85 -15.04 -13.86
CA GLU A 63 -1.45 -14.19 -14.91
C GLU A 63 -0.41 -13.44 -15.76
N GLY A 64 0.89 -13.54 -15.42
CA GLY A 64 1.97 -12.87 -16.13
C GLY A 64 2.27 -11.46 -15.60
N PHE A 65 1.84 -11.13 -14.38
CA PHE A 65 2.10 -9.86 -13.73
C PHE A 65 3.09 -10.04 -12.56
N PRO A 66 4.42 -9.91 -12.79
CA PRO A 66 5.39 -9.96 -11.71
C PRO A 66 5.12 -8.88 -10.67
N ILE A 67 5.15 -9.27 -9.38
CA ILE A 67 4.91 -8.38 -8.25
C ILE A 67 6.17 -8.29 -7.39
N LEU A 68 6.56 -7.06 -7.10
CA LEU A 68 7.70 -6.74 -6.26
C LEU A 68 7.20 -5.99 -5.03
N SER A 69 7.62 -6.43 -3.85
CA SER A 69 7.26 -5.81 -2.58
C SER A 69 8.48 -5.12 -1.99
N TYR A 70 8.35 -3.83 -1.71
CA TYR A 70 9.39 -2.96 -1.19
C TYR A 70 8.99 -2.40 0.17
N ASP A 71 9.96 -2.38 1.08
CA ASP A 71 9.81 -1.70 2.35
C ASP A 71 10.04 -0.20 2.14
N ALA A 72 8.94 0.57 2.24
CA ALA A 72 8.94 2.02 2.11
C ALA A 72 8.97 2.72 3.48
N SER A 73 9.43 2.03 4.52
CA SER A 73 9.45 2.57 5.88
C SER A 73 10.50 3.65 6.10
N LEU A 74 11.39 3.85 5.10
CA LEU A 74 12.52 4.77 5.14
C LEU A 74 13.37 4.56 6.40
N GLY A 75 13.71 3.30 6.67
CA GLY A 75 14.49 2.88 7.84
C GLY A 75 13.67 2.70 9.11
N GLY A 76 12.39 2.30 9.01
CA GLY A 76 11.50 2.05 10.15
C GLY A 76 10.81 3.30 10.72
N ASN A 77 10.94 4.45 10.05
CA ASN A 77 10.35 5.72 10.50
C ASN A 77 8.85 5.82 10.18
N TYR A 78 8.41 5.15 9.12
CA TYR A 78 7.03 5.19 8.65
C TYR A 78 6.49 3.78 8.44
N PRO A 79 5.25 3.48 8.83
CA PRO A 79 4.65 2.17 8.61
C PRO A 79 4.06 2.09 7.19
N VAL A 80 4.89 2.36 6.17
CA VAL A 80 4.49 2.42 4.76
C VAL A 80 5.23 1.34 3.99
N ILE A 81 4.51 0.66 3.11
CA ILE A 81 5.08 -0.28 2.15
C ILE A 81 4.73 0.13 0.73
N CYS A 82 5.50 -0.36 -0.23
CA CYS A 82 5.27 -0.14 -1.64
C CYS A 82 5.21 -1.49 -2.34
N VAL A 83 4.15 -1.74 -3.10
CA VAL A 83 4.02 -2.92 -3.94
C VAL A 83 3.97 -2.46 -5.39
N VAL A 84 4.90 -2.96 -6.18
CA VAL A 84 5.03 -2.63 -7.60
C VAL A 84 4.61 -3.85 -8.41
N LEU A 85 3.59 -3.69 -9.23
CA LEU A 85 3.20 -4.68 -10.22
C LEU A 85 3.73 -4.27 -11.59
N PHE A 86 4.45 -5.17 -12.24
CA PHE A 86 4.98 -4.96 -13.58
C PHE A 86 4.12 -5.66 -14.63
N ASN A 87 3.72 -4.94 -15.68
CA ASN A 87 2.97 -5.49 -16.81
C ASN A 87 3.89 -5.66 -18.02
N PRO A 88 4.41 -6.87 -18.28
CA PRO A 88 5.32 -7.12 -19.39
C PRO A 88 4.64 -6.97 -20.76
N ALA A 89 3.31 -7.08 -20.85
CA ALA A 89 2.60 -6.93 -22.11
C ALA A 89 2.68 -5.50 -22.68
N ASN A 90 2.68 -4.49 -21.80
CA ASN A 90 2.69 -3.07 -22.18
C ASN A 90 3.95 -2.32 -21.71
N GLY A 91 4.84 -2.97 -20.97
CA GLY A 91 6.02 -2.35 -20.36
C GLY A 91 5.70 -1.32 -19.28
N THR A 92 4.50 -1.38 -18.68
CA THR A 92 4.06 -0.43 -17.65
C THR A 92 4.26 -1.00 -16.25
N CYS A 93 4.58 -0.14 -15.28
CA CYS A 93 4.68 -0.51 -13.87
C CYS A 93 3.65 0.27 -13.04
N PHE A 94 2.97 -0.42 -12.14
CA PHE A 94 2.00 0.16 -11.22
C PHE A 94 2.53 0.03 -9.80
N ALA A 95 2.88 1.16 -9.20
CA ALA A 95 3.28 1.23 -7.79
C ALA A 95 2.08 1.61 -6.93
N SER A 96 1.68 0.71 -6.04
CA SER A 96 0.69 0.95 -4.99
C SER A 96 1.41 1.12 -3.65
N PHE A 97 0.90 2.03 -2.81
CA PHE A 97 1.46 2.30 -1.49
C PHE A 97 0.35 2.07 -0.47
N GLY A 98 0.69 1.42 0.64
CA GLY A 98 -0.25 1.24 1.73
C GLY A 98 0.44 1.45 3.07
N ALA A 99 -0.27 2.10 3.99
CA ALA A 99 0.22 2.40 5.32
C ALA A 99 -0.63 1.75 6.43
N HIS A 100 -0.01 0.88 7.23
CA HIS A 100 -0.66 0.22 8.37
C HIS A 100 0.38 -0.18 9.44
N PRO A 101 0.07 -0.06 10.75
CA PRO A 101 1.03 -0.35 11.82
C PRO A 101 1.46 -1.81 11.82
N ASP A 102 0.55 -2.72 11.47
CA ASP A 102 0.86 -4.11 11.16
C ASP A 102 1.31 -4.27 9.70
N PHE A 103 2.53 -4.76 9.52
CA PHE A 103 3.15 -4.98 8.21
C PHE A 103 2.33 -5.92 7.32
N GLY A 104 1.88 -7.07 7.85
CA GLY A 104 1.07 -8.03 7.09
C GLY A 104 -0.24 -7.43 6.58
N VAL A 105 -0.91 -6.64 7.41
CA VAL A 105 -2.15 -5.96 7.04
C VAL A 105 -1.86 -4.84 6.04
N ALA A 106 -0.74 -4.12 6.15
CA ALA A 106 -0.33 -3.14 5.14
C ALA A 106 -0.19 -3.81 3.78
N LEU A 107 0.49 -4.96 3.76
CA LEU A 107 0.78 -5.75 2.56
C LEU A 107 -0.47 -6.28 1.89
N GLU A 108 -1.33 -6.95 2.65
CA GLU A 108 -2.61 -7.47 2.17
C GLU A 108 -3.49 -6.34 1.59
N ARG A 109 -3.58 -5.21 2.30
CA ARG A 109 -4.36 -4.05 1.82
C ARG A 109 -3.78 -3.46 0.54
N THR A 110 -2.45 -3.33 0.45
CA THR A 110 -1.81 -2.76 -0.73
C THR A 110 -2.03 -3.65 -1.96
N VAL A 111 -1.92 -4.98 -1.79
CA VAL A 111 -2.16 -5.97 -2.86
C VAL A 111 -3.64 -6.00 -3.26
N THR A 112 -4.57 -6.01 -2.30
CA THR A 112 -6.02 -6.02 -2.58
C THR A 112 -6.49 -4.72 -3.22
N GLU A 113 -5.97 -3.57 -2.83
CA GLU A 113 -6.23 -2.28 -3.50
C GLU A 113 -5.70 -2.26 -4.93
N LEU A 114 -4.52 -2.86 -5.17
CA LEU A 114 -3.96 -3.01 -6.51
C LEU A 114 -4.85 -3.87 -7.41
N LEU A 115 -5.44 -4.93 -6.87
CA LEU A 115 -6.42 -5.78 -7.55
C LEU A 115 -7.76 -5.06 -7.80
N GLN A 116 -8.28 -4.33 -6.82
CA GLN A 116 -9.54 -3.59 -6.94
C GLN A 116 -9.46 -2.46 -7.97
N GLY A 117 -8.30 -1.81 -8.13
CA GLY A 117 -8.07 -0.80 -9.16
C GLY A 117 -8.07 -1.34 -10.61
N ARG A 118 -8.28 -2.66 -10.80
CA ARG A 118 -8.27 -3.34 -12.11
C ARG A 118 -9.59 -4.01 -12.49
N ALA A 119 -10.64 -3.91 -11.66
CA ALA A 119 -11.98 -4.43 -11.98
C ALA A 119 -12.75 -3.52 -12.94
#